data_AF-A0A2R7NLG3-F1
#
_entry.id   AF-A0A2R7NLG3-F1
#
_cell.length_a   1.000
_cell.length_b   1.000
_cell.length_c   1.000
_cell.angle_alpha   90.00
_cell.angle_beta   90.00
_cell.angle_gamma   90.00
#
_symmetry.space_group_name_H-M   'P 1'
#
loop_
_entity.id
_entity.type
_entity.pdbx_description
1 polymer ?
#
loop_
_entity_poly.entity_id
_entity_poly.type
_entity_poly.pdbx_seq_one_letter_code
_entity_poly.pdbx_strand_id
1 'polypeptide(L)' 'MNIQHTWEVKAKNTPLLRKKCNHCNSERFYCSNKFRLNAQKKNIDIWLIYRCVKCNNTYNMTVFSRIRTESISKE' A
#
# COMPACT_ATOMS: atom_id res chain seq x y z
N MET A 1 35.80 19.42 19.93
CA MET A 1 35.24 18.88 18.67
C MET A 1 33.86 18.32 18.99
N ASN A 2 32.80 18.87 18.41
CA ASN A 2 31.45 18.34 18.60
C ASN A 2 31.23 17.22 17.59
N ILE A 3 31.00 16.01 18.07
CA ILE A 3 30.68 14.87 17.20
C ILE A 3 29.18 14.94 16.91
N GLN A 4 28.83 15.01 15.63
CA GLN A 4 27.45 14.95 15.17
C GLN A 4 27.20 13.58 14.53
N HIS A 5 26.10 12.95 14.91
CA HIS A 5 25.65 11.68 14.34
C HIS A 5 24.41 11.92 13.49
N THR A 6 24.41 11.36 12.28
CA THR A 6 23.26 11.34 11.38
C THR A 6 22.67 9.94 11.39
N TRP A 7 21.38 9.82 11.69
CA TRP A 7 20.64 8.57 11.70
C TRP A 7 19.58 8.58 10.61
N GLU A 8 19.37 7.43 9.96
CA GLU A 8 18.34 7.25 8.95
C GLU A 8 17.32 6.20 9.42
N VAL A 9 16.02 6.54 9.38
CA VAL A 9 14.94 5.60 9.70
C VAL A 9 14.42 4.98 8.41
N LYS A 10 14.62 3.66 8.25
CA LYS A 10 14.08 2.89 7.12
C LYS A 10 12.91 2.02 7.57
N ALA A 11 11.81 2.08 6.83
CA ALA A 11 10.70 1.16 7.02
C ALA A 11 11.15 -0.26 6.63
N LYS A 12 11.09 -1.20 7.60
CA LYS A 12 11.42 -2.62 7.34
C LYS A 12 10.25 -3.42 6.80
N ASN A 13 9.02 -2.99 7.09
CA ASN A 13 7.80 -3.70 6.74
C ASN A 13 6.77 -2.69 6.26
N THR A 14 5.80 -3.16 5.49
CA THR A 14 4.62 -2.36 5.14
C THR A 14 3.87 -1.92 6.40
N PRO A 15 3.40 -0.67 6.47
CA PRO A 15 2.77 -0.14 7.67
C PRO A 15 1.44 -0.85 7.99
N LEU A 16 1.12 -0.95 9.27
CA LEU A 16 -0.22 -1.29 9.71
C LEU A 16 -1.12 -0.06 9.53
N LEU A 17 -2.03 -0.12 8.56
CA LEU A 17 -2.85 1.02 8.17
C LEU A 17 -3.93 1.29 9.23
N ARG A 18 -3.99 2.53 9.75
CA ARG A 18 -5.06 2.99 10.64
C ARG A 18 -6.24 3.52 9.82
N LYS A 19 -7.30 2.72 9.70
CA LYS A 19 -8.53 3.03 8.97
C LYS A 19 -9.71 2.23 9.53
N LYS A 20 -10.87 2.88 9.73
CA LYS A 20 -12.11 2.19 10.13
C LYS A 20 -12.55 1.19 9.07
N CYS A 21 -12.86 -0.03 9.51
CA CYS A 21 -13.41 -1.06 8.65
C CYS A 21 -14.91 -0.81 8.41
N ASN A 22 -15.34 -0.88 7.14
CA ASN A 22 -16.75 -0.71 6.79
C ASN A 22 -17.62 -1.93 7.14
N HIS A 23 -17.02 -3.04 7.55
CA HIS A 23 -17.72 -4.30 7.85
C HIS A 23 -17.67 -4.69 9.33
N CYS A 24 -16.82 -4.07 10.15
CA CYS A 24 -16.69 -4.42 11.57
C CYS A 24 -16.09 -3.26 12.39
N ASN A 25 -15.99 -3.45 13.71
CA ASN A 25 -15.44 -2.45 14.65
C ASN A 25 -13.90 -2.49 14.74
N SER A 26 -13.21 -2.73 13.62
CA SER A 26 -11.75 -2.63 13.53
C SER A 26 -11.36 -1.28 12.98
N GLU A 27 -10.22 -0.76 13.43
CA GLU A 27 -9.60 0.48 12.93
C GLU A 27 -8.24 0.23 12.30
N ARG A 28 -7.90 -1.04 12.06
CA ARG A 28 -6.59 -1.43 11.54
C ARG A 28 -6.69 -2.44 10.40
N PHE A 29 -5.80 -2.28 9.43
CA PHE A 29 -5.63 -3.17 8.29
C PHE A 29 -4.16 -3.53 8.12
N TYR A 30 -3.86 -4.81 7.92
CA TYR A 30 -2.52 -5.28 7.57
C TYR A 30 -2.36 -5.37 6.06
N CYS A 31 -1.14 -5.16 5.56
CA CYS A 31 -0.83 -5.35 4.15
C CYS A 31 -0.82 -6.84 3.82
N SER A 32 -1.51 -7.24 2.74
CA SER A 32 -1.47 -8.64 2.30
C SER A 32 -0.30 -8.96 1.36
N ASN A 33 0.55 -7.97 1.04
CA ASN A 33 1.64 -8.06 0.05
C ASN A 33 1.18 -8.52 -1.34
N LYS A 34 -0.10 -8.29 -1.66
CA LYS A 34 -0.68 -8.60 -2.98
C LYS A 34 -1.12 -7.32 -3.66
N PHE A 35 -0.92 -7.26 -4.97
CA PHE A 35 -1.43 -6.18 -5.81
C PHE A 35 -2.67 -6.64 -6.57
N ARG A 36 -3.62 -5.72 -6.75
CA ARG A 36 -4.67 -5.82 -7.77
C ARG A 36 -4.29 -4.89 -8.91
N LEU A 37 -4.30 -5.43 -10.12
CA LEU A 37 -4.11 -4.65 -11.33
C LEU A 37 -5.42 -4.64 -12.12
N ASN A 38 -5.76 -3.49 -12.69
CA ASN A 38 -6.85 -3.36 -13.65
C ASN A 38 -6.32 -2.61 -14.87
N ALA A 39 -6.47 -3.19 -16.05
CA ALA A 39 -5.97 -2.61 -17.28
C ALA A 39 -7.14 -2.16 -18.16
N GLN A 40 -7.04 -0.96 -18.72
CA GLN A 40 -7.96 -0.44 -19.72
C GLN A 40 -7.18 0.23 -20.86
N LYS A 41 -7.14 -0.44 -22.01
CA LYS A 41 -6.30 -0.04 -23.16
C LYS A 41 -4.84 0.09 -22.73
N LYS A 42 -4.25 1.29 -22.84
CA LYS A 42 -2.87 1.58 -22.44
C LYS A 42 -2.71 2.01 -20.99
N ASN A 43 -3.81 2.13 -20.24
CA ASN A 43 -3.77 2.60 -18.86
C ASN A 43 -3.93 1.43 -17.88
N ILE A 44 -3.26 1.53 -16.73
CA ILE A 44 -3.36 0.59 -15.62
C ILE A 44 -3.69 1.34 -14.32
N ASP A 45 -4.57 0.76 -13.52
CA ASP A 45 -4.76 1.06 -12.11
C ASP A 45 -4.12 -0.04 -11.27
N ILE A 46 -3.34 0.34 -10.26
CA ILE A 46 -2.64 -0.59 -9.35
C ILE A 46 -3.06 -0.26 -7.92
N TRP A 47 -3.58 -1.26 -7.22
CA TRP A 47 -3.88 -1.17 -5.80
C TRP A 47 -3.04 -2.17 -5.01
N LEU A 48 -2.55 -1.72 -3.86
CA LEU A 48 -2.04 -2.60 -2.82
C LEU A 48 -3.20 -3.07 -1.94
N ILE A 49 -3.31 -4.38 -1.77
CA ILE A 49 -4.42 -5.01 -1.05
C ILE A 49 -4.11 -5.03 0.44
N TYR A 50 -4.93 -4.33 1.21
CA TYR A 50 -4.96 -4.38 2.67
C TYR A 50 -6.12 -5.24 3.15
N ARG A 51 -5.95 -5.91 4.30
CA ARG A 51 -6.98 -6.75 4.91
C ARG A 51 -7.23 -6.35 6.35
N CYS A 52 -8.50 -6.28 6.73
CA CYS A 52 -8.89 -5.94 8.08
C CYS A 52 -8.31 -6.97 9.06
N VAL A 53 -7.70 -6.51 10.15
CA VAL A 53 -7.11 -7.41 11.16
C VAL A 53 -8.13 -8.29 11.89
N LYS A 54 -9.43 -7.95 11.86
CA LYS A 54 -10.51 -8.70 12.52
C LYS A 54 -11.31 -9.58 11.57
N CYS A 55 -11.96 -8.97 10.57
CA CYS A 55 -12.90 -9.67 9.68
C CYS A 55 -12.32 -10.03 8.31
N ASN A 56 -11.03 -9.75 8.08
CA ASN A 56 -10.34 -10.03 6.82
C ASN A 56 -10.96 -9.34 5.57
N ASN A 57 -11.84 -8.35 5.75
CA ASN A 57 -12.38 -7.56 4.64
C ASN A 57 -11.28 -6.80 3.89
N THR A 58 -11.44 -6.69 2.58
CA THR A 58 -10.46 -6.08 1.69
C THR A 58 -10.60 -4.56 1.65
N TYR A 59 -9.47 -3.88 1.70
CA TYR A 59 -9.33 -2.46 1.33
C TYR A 59 -8.26 -2.35 0.24
N ASN A 60 -8.63 -1.77 -0.91
CA ASN A 60 -7.71 -1.55 -2.03
C ASN A 60 -7.11 -0.14 -1.88
N MET A 61 -5.85 -0.05 -1.45
CA MET A 61 -5.12 1.22 -1.38
C MET A 61 -4.53 1.53 -2.75
N THR A 62 -4.92 2.65 -3.36
CA THR A 62 -4.38 3.07 -4.66
C THR A 62 -2.89 3.37 -4.55
N VAL A 63 -2.10 2.73 -5.39
CA VAL A 63 -0.66 3.01 -5.57
C VAL A 63 -0.47 3.83 -6.84
N PHE A 64 -1.09 3.39 -7.93
CA PHE A 64 -1.12 4.13 -9.19
C PHE A 64 -2.55 4.17 -9.72
N SER A 65 -2.93 5.32 -10.28
CA SER A 65 -4.24 5.54 -10.90
C SER A 65 -4.03 5.98 -12.34
N ARG A 66 -4.60 5.23 -13.29
CA ARG A 66 -4.66 5.58 -14.72
C ARG A 66 -3.31 5.94 -15.34
N ILE A 67 -2.25 5.23 -14.95
CA ILE A 67 -0.91 5.45 -15.52
C ILE A 67 -0.77 4.66 -16.83
N ARG A 68 0.06 5.14 -17.76
CA ARG A 68 0.38 4.36 -18.95
C ARG A 68 1.24 3.16 -18.56
N THR A 69 1.03 2.03 -19.22
CA THR A 69 1.86 0.82 -19.03
C THR A 69 3.35 1.10 -19.21
N GLU A 70 3.66 2.00 -20.15
CA GLU A 70 5.01 2.42 -20.54
C GLU A 70 5.74 3.21 -19.46
N SER A 71 5.03 3.81 -18.48
CA SER A 71 5.65 4.62 -17.43
C SER A 71 6.15 3.81 -16.22
N ILE A 72 5.89 2.50 -16.19
CA ILE A 72 6.37 1.61 -15.12
C ILE A 72 7.78 1.15 -15.47
N SER A 73 8.76 1.50 -14.63
CA SER A 73 10.14 1.03 -14.79
C SER A 73 10.20 -0.50 -14.64
N LYS A 74 11.08 -1.13 -15.42
CA LYS A 74 11.33 -2.58 -15.35
C LYS A 74 12.46 -2.97 -14.38
N GLU A 75 13.10 -1.98 -13.79
CA GLU A 75 14.17 -2.15 -12.80
C GLU A 75 13.65 -2.76 -11.49
#